data_AF-A0A969ZVX6-F1
#
_entry.id   AF-A0A969ZVX6-F1
#
_cell.length_a   1.000
_cell.length_b   1.000
_cell.length_c   1.000
_cell.angle_alpha   90.00
_cell.angle_beta   90.00
_cell.angle_gamma   90.00
#
_symmetry.space_group_name_H-M   'P 1'
#
loop_
_entity.id
_entity.type
_entity.pdbx_description
1 polymer ?
#
loop_
_entity_poly.entity_id
_entity_poly.type
_entity_poly.pdbx_seq_one_letter_code
_entity_poly.pdbx_strand_id
1 'polypeptide(L)' 'MVRMKITANEENQRLDRFLKKYYRNAPLSYIYKLLRTGVKVNGRRVPSNTRLTLGDELT' A
#
# COMPACT_ATOMS: atom_id res chain seq x y z
N MET A 1 6.39 12.14 -5.93
CA MET A 1 6.12 10.71 -6.16
C MET A 1 6.80 9.97 -5.02
N VAL A 2 6.02 9.50 -4.04
CA VAL A 2 6.59 8.89 -2.83
C VAL A 2 6.88 7.43 -3.14
N ARG A 3 8.16 7.03 -3.12
CA ARG A 3 8.56 5.63 -3.24
C ARG A 3 8.75 5.08 -1.83
N MET A 4 8.02 4.02 -1.49
CA MET A 4 8.20 3.31 -0.22
C MET A 4 8.60 1.87 -0.49
N LYS A 5 9.61 1.40 0.21
CA LYS A 5 9.99 -0.01 0.19
C LYS A 5 9.43 -0.71 1.41
N ILE A 6 8.87 -1.89 1.20
CA ILE A 6 8.34 -2.73 2.27
C ILE A 6 9.50 -3.36 3.03
N THR A 7 9.52 -3.13 4.35
CA THR A 7 10.50 -3.73 5.27
C THR A 7 9.98 -5.05 5.85
N ALA A 8 10.84 -5.81 6.55
CA ALA A 8 10.47 -7.09 7.17
C ALA A 8 9.36 -6.98 8.24
N ASN A 9 9.12 -5.77 8.78
CA ASN A 9 8.02 -5.55 9.72
C ASN A 9 6.67 -5.32 9.02
N GLU A 10 6.71 -5.03 7.73
CA GLU A 10 5.55 -4.70 6.89
C GLU A 10 5.28 -5.81 5.86
N GLU A 11 6.18 -6.80 5.77
CA GLU A 11 6.00 -7.99 4.95
C GLU A 11 4.78 -8.79 5.41
N ASN A 12 4.15 -9.50 4.48
CA ASN A 12 2.97 -10.32 4.70
C ASN A 12 1.72 -9.53 5.13
N GLN A 13 1.80 -8.20 5.22
CA GLN A 13 0.66 -7.32 5.48
C GLN A 13 -0.15 -7.11 4.20
N ARG A 14 -1.49 -7.06 4.34
CA ARG A 14 -2.36 -6.64 3.24
C ARG A 14 -2.13 -5.17 2.89
N LEU A 15 -2.13 -4.86 1.60
CA LEU A 15 -1.97 -3.49 1.10
C LEU A 15 -2.96 -2.50 1.73
N ASP A 16 -4.22 -2.90 1.91
CA ASP A 16 -5.23 -2.06 2.59
C ASP A 16 -4.86 -1.74 4.05
N ARG A 17 -4.35 -2.73 4.80
CA ARG A 17 -3.92 -2.54 6.19
C ARG A 17 -2.68 -1.67 6.27
N PHE A 18 -1.74 -1.89 5.37
CA PHE A 18 -0.53 -1.09 5.25
C PHE A 18 -0.89 0.38 5.05
N LEU A 19 -1.72 0.69 4.05
CA LEU A 19 -2.14 2.06 3.77
C LEU A 19 -2.95 2.66 4.92
N LYS A 20 -3.80 1.88 5.60
CA LYS A 20 -4.53 2.35 6.78
C LYS A 20 -3.62 2.67 7.97
N LYS A 21 -2.54 1.90 8.16
CA LYS A 21 -1.52 2.16 9.19
C LYS A 21 -0.70 3.39 8.83
N TYR A 22 -0.31 3.52 7.56
CA TYR A 22 0.50 4.63 7.07
C TYR A 22 -0.27 5.95 7.06
N TYR A 23 -1.52 5.94 6.58
CA TYR A 23 -2.42 7.07 6.53
C TYR A 23 -3.43 7.04 7.69
N ARG A 24 -2.96 6.91 8.93
CA ARG A 24 -3.82 6.78 10.13
C ARG A 24 -4.81 7.94 10.31
N ASN A 25 -4.43 9.14 9.87
CA ASN A 25 -5.26 10.35 9.97
C ASN A 25 -6.12 10.62 8.74
N ALA A 26 -6.05 9.77 7.70
CA ALA A 26 -6.83 9.95 6.49
C ALA A 26 -8.21 9.27 6.59
N PRO A 27 -9.26 9.86 6.00
CA PRO A 27 -10.56 9.20 5.92
C PRO A 27 -10.48 7.93 5.07
N LEU A 28 -11.31 6.94 5.40
CA LEU A 28 -11.36 5.65 4.71
C LEU A 28 -11.55 5.82 3.20
N SER A 29 -12.39 6.78 2.79
CA SER A 29 -12.66 7.13 1.39
C SER A 29 -11.39 7.56 0.63
N TYR A 30 -10.45 8.23 1.30
CA TYR A 30 -9.17 8.62 0.70
C TYR A 30 -8.27 7.41 0.48
N ILE A 31 -8.22 6.49 1.45
CA ILE A 31 -7.46 5.23 1.32
C ILE A 31 -8.00 4.38 0.16
N TYR A 32 -9.32 4.24 0.03
CA TYR A 32 -9.92 3.53 -1.11
C TYR A 32 -9.66 4.22 -2.45
N LYS A 33 -9.66 5.56 -2.48
CA LYS A 33 -9.29 6.32 -3.68
C LYS A 33 -7.82 6.07 -4.07
N LEU A 34 -6.91 6.06 -3.10
CA LEU A 34 -5.50 5.73 -3.30
C LEU A 34 -5.32 4.31 -3.84
N LEU A 35 -5.98 3.32 -3.23
CA LEU A 35 -5.97 1.92 -3.70
C LEU A 35 -6.46 1.79 -5.15
N ARG A 36 -7.47 2.58 -5.56
CA ARG A 36 -8.06 2.49 -6.89
C ARG A 36 -7.27 3.25 -7.97
N THR A 37 -6.68 4.39 -7.62
CA THR A 37 -6.16 5.33 -8.62
C THR A 37 -4.69 5.71 -8.45
N GLY A 38 -4.17 5.69 -7.23
CA GLY A 38 -2.87 6.28 -6.90
C GLY A 38 -1.74 5.28 -6.67
N VAL A 39 -2.01 4.14 -6.04
CA VAL A 39 -0.96 3.21 -5.57
C VAL A 39 -0.70 2.10 -6.58
N LYS A 40 0.59 1.85 -6.85
CA LYS A 40 1.13 0.74 -7.61
C LYS A 40 2.15 -0.01 -6.76
N VAL A 41 2.12 -1.34 -6.81
CA VAL A 41 3.14 -2.20 -6.20
C VAL A 41 4.05 -2.69 -7.33
N ASN A 42 5.35 -2.41 -7.24
CA ASN A 42 6.35 -2.70 -8.28
C ASN A 42 5.95 -2.19 -9.67
N GLY A 43 5.36 -0.99 -9.72
CA GLY A 43 4.87 -0.39 -10.97
C GLY A 43 3.58 -1.01 -11.52
N ARG A 44 2.98 -2.01 -10.85
CA ARG A 44 1.73 -2.68 -11.27
C ARG A 44 0.58 -2.34 -10.34
N ARG A 45 -0.64 -2.29 -10.90
CA ARG A 45 -1.86 -2.20 -10.08
C ARG A 45 -2.18 -3.58 -9.51
N VAL A 46 -2.34 -3.63 -8.20
CA VAL A 46 -2.68 -4.87 -7.48
C VAL A 46 -3.96 -4.65 -6.67
N PRO A 47 -4.74 -5.71 -6.42
CA PRO A 47 -5.91 -5.61 -5.56
C PRO A 47 -5.54 -5.23 -4.12
N SER A 48 -6.47 -4.60 -3.41
CA SER A 48 -6.27 -4.16 -2.03
C SER A 48 -5.98 -5.31 -1.06
N ASN A 49 -6.46 -6.52 -1.38
CA ASN A 49 -6.22 -7.75 -0.61
C ASN A 49 -4.84 -8.38 -0.88
N THR A 50 -4.02 -7.82 -1.78
CA THR A 50 -2.68 -8.32 -2.03
C THR A 50 -1.83 -8.22 -0.76
N ARG A 51 -1.13 -9.30 -0.45
CA ARG A 51 -0.12 -9.33 0.60
C ARG A 51 1.18 -8.77 0.04
N LEU A 52 1.75 -7.82 0.77
CA LEU A 52 3.02 -7.21 0.47
C LEU A 52 4.15 -8.18 0.80
N THR A 53 5.18 -8.19 -0.03
CA THR A 53 6.38 -8.98 0.16
C THR A 53 7.56 -8.08 0.48
N LEU A 54 8.54 -8.62 1.20
CA LEU A 54 9.77 -7.92 1.51
C LEU A 54 10.44 -7.44 0.22
N GLY A 55 10.76 -6.15 0.15
CA GLY A 55 11.38 -5.55 -1.03
C GLY A 55 10.40 -5.03 -2.10
N ASP A 56 9.08 -5.19 -1.90
CA ASP A 56 8.10 -4.53 -2.76
C ASP A 56 8.26 -3.00 -2.71
N GLU A 57 8.13 -2.35 -3.87
CA GLU A 57 8.16 -0.89 -4.00
C GLU A 57 6.75 -0.34 -4.28
N LEU A 58 6.23 0.45 -3.35
CA LEU A 58 5.01 1.21 -3.51
C LEU A 58 5.32 2.54 -4.20
N THR A 59 4.58 2.83 -5.27
CA THR A 59 4.70 4.04 -6.08
C THR A 59 3.34 4.66 -6.35
#